data_AF-A0A1D2XCZ0-F1
#
_entry.id   AF-A0A1D2XCZ0-F1
#
_cell.length_a   1.000
_cell.length_b   1.000
_cell.length_c   1.000
_cell.angle_alpha   90.00
_cell.angle_beta   90.00
_cell.angle_gamma   90.00
#
_symmetry.space_group_name_H-M   'P 1'
#
loop_
_entity.id
_entity.type
_entity.pdbx_description
1 polymer ?
#
loop_
_entity_poly.entity_id
_entity_poly.type
_entity_poly.pdbx_seq_one_letter_code
_entity_poly.pdbx_strand_id
1 'polypeptide(L)'
;MNYAEVSMAKLFTDRFIRYKNVKPFGSFQRAVLWPMNAWRVLVPEQSGSSMNIFEEAILGLIKSRCSDVSKIADLLCLSVALVDYIIQQMVNNGLLTASMGLTPKGKRKLVEQEELKTSLASGYVFQDIFTGELMPRFVKELQYIDADDYRDGRPAFRRSRGEEHLDSPTLVSHLNAEYMLSPPSAYEIIDCIRDHNVAIHNRKLQVDEFLDLERMRYDSIEIVDSTPVPVYLWCWLYRKDNTGKEWFATDPADITPASEWMRNRISRQLEHQPALAGTLNQMFGIERKAATDWRARDEEIEESARLELLSEFSGIRHISLAEKYLLAVIRQTKNIEDKDRTHREDIDSLISESQKLVEALFQWLLQKWPASHTERIPDHIKPWEAEKVYLSLGINGIEHDVARILSRQKMKFVKRTLISKKASLKALVAASALTTCEYPNTHPFTQFTGDEINFSKIMELAELRNPASHASQRKFKKEEALTASETAMHCAKVLSNWV
;
A
#
# COMPACT_ATOMS: atom_id res chain seq x y z
N MET A 1 -28.03 -25.78 15.17
CA MET A 1 -26.58 -25.55 15.30
C MET A 1 -26.01 -25.47 13.89
N ASN A 2 -25.87 -24.26 13.35
CA ASN A 2 -25.04 -23.93 12.18
C ASN A 2 -24.99 -22.41 12.11
N TYR A 3 -24.05 -21.84 12.88
CA TYR A 3 -23.65 -20.44 12.84
C TYR A 3 -22.12 -20.47 12.74
N ALA A 4 -21.57 -20.62 11.53
CA ALA A 4 -20.14 -20.47 11.27
C ALA A 4 -19.79 -20.35 9.76
N GLU A 5 -20.69 -19.81 8.92
CA GLU A 5 -20.34 -19.38 7.56
C GLU A 5 -20.70 -17.89 7.39
N VAL A 6 -20.20 -17.06 8.31
CA VAL A 6 -20.10 -15.63 8.05
C VAL A 6 -18.72 -15.42 7.45
N SER A 7 -18.67 -15.40 6.11
CA SER A 7 -17.63 -14.83 5.24
C SER A 7 -16.30 -14.51 5.94
N MET A 8 -15.45 -15.51 6.16
CA MET A 8 -14.01 -15.27 6.29
C MET A 8 -13.59 -14.53 5.02
N ALA A 9 -13.15 -13.27 5.14
CA ALA A 9 -12.34 -12.68 4.08
C ALA A 9 -11.23 -13.69 3.82
N LYS A 10 -11.16 -14.28 2.61
CA LYS A 10 -10.21 -15.36 2.31
C LYS A 10 -8.84 -14.91 2.77
N LEU A 11 -8.35 -15.48 3.87
CA LEU A 11 -7.03 -15.18 4.38
C LEU A 11 -6.03 -15.82 3.42
N PHE A 12 -4.90 -15.18 3.19
CA PHE A 12 -3.80 -15.80 2.46
C PHE A 12 -3.27 -17.04 3.20
N THR A 13 -3.23 -16.95 4.53
CA THR A 13 -2.70 -17.94 5.48
C THR A 13 -3.12 -17.53 6.90
N ASP A 14 -3.13 -18.47 7.83
CA ASP A 14 -3.33 -18.27 9.27
C ASP A 14 -1.99 -18.12 10.03
N ARG A 15 -0.86 -18.10 9.31
CA ARG A 15 0.47 -17.98 9.88
C ARG A 15 0.91 -16.53 9.95
N PHE A 16 0.98 -15.98 11.16
CA PHE A 16 1.42 -14.60 11.40
C PHE A 16 2.81 -14.58 12.04
N ILE A 17 3.70 -13.72 11.56
CA ILE A 17 5.07 -13.56 12.05
C ILE A 17 5.23 -12.19 12.69
N ARG A 18 5.76 -12.15 13.91
CA ARG A 18 6.03 -10.91 14.64
C ARG A 18 7.33 -11.02 15.45
N TYR A 19 8.39 -10.39 14.95
CA TYR A 19 9.70 -10.37 15.61
C TYR A 19 9.78 -9.40 16.80
N LYS A 20 8.97 -8.34 16.78
CA LYS A 20 8.95 -7.35 17.87
C LYS A 20 7.54 -7.01 18.30
N ASN A 21 7.35 -7.08 19.61
CA ASN A 21 6.12 -6.71 20.27
C ASN A 21 6.22 -5.32 20.94
N VAL A 22 6.75 -4.35 20.20
CA VAL A 22 6.87 -2.96 20.65
C VAL A 22 6.26 -2.06 19.59
N LYS A 23 5.27 -1.28 20.01
CA LYS A 23 4.64 -0.27 19.16
C LYS A 23 5.58 0.92 18.99
N PRO A 24 5.80 1.45 17.77
CA PRO A 24 6.66 2.61 17.59
C PRO A 24 6.08 3.85 18.27
N PHE A 25 6.93 4.77 18.72
CA PHE A 25 6.51 6.06 19.26
C PHE A 25 6.03 6.99 18.14
N GLY A 26 4.99 7.79 18.40
CA GLY A 26 4.44 8.74 17.44
C GLY A 26 3.00 9.17 17.72
N SER A 27 2.49 10.10 16.91
CA SER A 27 1.12 10.60 16.96
C SER A 27 0.10 9.66 16.31
N PHE A 28 0.57 8.83 15.38
CA PHE A 28 -0.22 7.77 14.78
C PHE A 28 0.60 6.49 14.68
N GLN A 29 -0.03 5.36 14.99
CA GLN A 29 0.49 4.06 14.58
C GLN A 29 -0.63 3.06 14.27
N ARG A 30 -0.45 2.28 13.20
CA ARG A 30 -1.31 1.16 12.86
C ARG A 30 -0.49 -0.06 12.46
N ALA A 31 -0.86 -1.23 12.97
CA ALA A 31 -0.31 -2.49 12.49
C ALA A 31 -0.91 -2.88 11.14
N VAL A 32 -0.10 -3.51 10.30
CA VAL A 32 -0.46 -4.07 9.01
C VAL A 32 0.10 -5.48 8.93
N LEU A 33 -0.67 -6.39 8.33
CA LEU A 33 -0.24 -7.75 8.01
C LEU A 33 0.02 -7.86 6.52
N TRP A 34 1.30 -8.01 6.15
CA TRP A 34 1.75 -8.07 4.78
C TRP A 34 2.00 -9.52 4.32
N PRO A 35 1.32 -10.00 3.26
CA PRO A 35 1.47 -11.38 2.82
C PRO A 35 2.81 -11.60 2.10
N MET A 36 3.51 -12.67 2.47
CA MET A 36 4.81 -13.06 1.93
C MET A 36 4.93 -14.58 1.80
N ASN A 37 5.77 -15.03 0.88
CA ASN A 37 6.23 -16.42 0.80
C ASN A 37 7.59 -16.55 1.50
N ALA A 38 7.68 -17.32 2.58
CA ALA A 38 8.94 -17.60 3.25
C ALA A 38 9.62 -18.83 2.62
N TRP A 39 10.81 -18.64 2.07
CA TRP A 39 11.63 -19.70 1.47
C TRP A 39 12.70 -20.14 2.44
N ARG A 40 12.76 -21.44 2.72
CA ARG A 40 13.81 -22.03 3.55
C ARG A 40 15.09 -22.20 2.73
N VAL A 41 16.18 -21.65 3.25
CA VAL A 41 17.48 -21.67 2.59
C VAL A 41 18.58 -22.11 3.57
N LEU A 42 19.63 -22.73 3.05
CA LEU A 42 20.86 -23.04 3.75
C LEU A 42 21.94 -22.03 3.34
N VAL A 43 22.61 -21.49 4.34
CA VAL A 43 23.73 -20.54 4.19
C VAL A 43 24.87 -20.97 5.10
N PRO A 44 26.15 -20.66 4.80
CA PRO A 44 27.24 -21.09 5.65
C PRO A 44 27.17 -20.41 7.02
N GLU A 45 27.45 -21.16 8.09
CA GLU A 45 27.50 -20.60 9.43
C GLU A 45 28.60 -19.53 9.54
N GLN A 46 28.25 -18.40 10.17
CA GLN A 46 29.26 -17.46 10.66
C GLN A 46 29.76 -17.99 11.99
N SER A 47 30.87 -18.71 11.95
CA SER A 47 31.53 -19.18 13.17
C SER A 47 32.71 -18.28 13.49
N GLY A 48 32.85 -17.93 14.77
CA GLY A 48 33.86 -17.00 15.31
C GLY A 48 35.32 -17.44 15.22
N SER A 49 35.70 -18.29 14.25
CA SER A 49 37.10 -18.66 14.03
C SER A 49 37.86 -17.46 13.47
N SER A 50 38.64 -16.85 14.36
CA SER A 50 39.47 -15.67 14.18
C SER A 50 40.78 -16.02 13.42
N MET A 51 40.67 -16.61 12.23
CA MET A 51 41.83 -16.78 11.35
C MET A 51 41.68 -15.90 10.13
N ASN A 52 42.64 -15.01 9.92
CA ASN A 52 42.68 -14.15 8.74
C ASN A 52 42.95 -15.03 7.49
N ILE A 53 42.42 -14.64 6.33
CA ILE A 53 42.63 -15.31 5.03
C ILE A 53 44.12 -15.55 4.74
N PHE A 54 45.01 -14.65 5.15
CA PHE A 54 46.46 -14.82 4.97
C PHE A 54 47.06 -15.85 5.92
N GLU A 55 46.66 -15.86 7.19
CA GLU A 55 47.09 -16.88 8.15
C GLU A 55 46.61 -18.26 7.69
N GLU A 56 45.38 -18.35 7.19
CA GLU A 56 44.81 -19.58 6.64
C GLU A 56 45.61 -20.09 5.45
N ALA A 57 45.87 -19.23 4.47
CA ALA A 57 46.61 -19.59 3.27
C ALA A 57 48.04 -20.04 3.61
N ILE A 58 48.72 -19.35 4.52
CA ILE A 58 50.07 -19.70 4.98
C ILE A 58 50.05 -21.05 5.72
N LEU A 59 49.11 -21.29 6.65
CA LEU A 59 48.99 -22.60 7.32
C LEU A 59 48.68 -23.73 6.33
N GLY A 60 47.83 -23.48 5.32
CA GLY A 60 47.52 -24.44 4.27
C GLY A 60 48.75 -24.83 3.44
N LEU A 61 49.56 -23.83 3.05
CA LEU A 61 50.83 -24.06 2.35
C LEU A 61 51.83 -24.84 3.21
N ILE A 62 51.95 -24.50 4.50
CA ILE A 62 52.80 -25.23 5.45
C ILE A 62 52.30 -26.66 5.67
N LYS A 63 50.98 -26.88 5.76
CA LYS A 63 50.36 -28.23 5.80
C LYS A 63 50.71 -29.04 4.55
N SER A 64 50.80 -28.40 3.39
CA SER A 64 51.24 -29.00 2.13
C SER A 64 52.77 -29.20 2.01
N ARG A 65 53.52 -28.93 3.08
CA ARG A 65 55.00 -29.01 3.17
C ARG A 65 55.75 -27.92 2.40
N CYS A 66 55.12 -26.76 2.16
CA CYS A 66 55.80 -25.57 1.70
C CYS A 66 56.22 -24.72 2.91
N SER A 67 57.50 -24.74 3.26
CA SER A 67 58.06 -24.02 4.43
C SER A 67 59.07 -22.93 4.05
N ASP A 68 59.32 -22.74 2.75
CA ASP A 68 60.19 -21.69 2.23
C ASP A 68 59.39 -20.38 2.12
N VAL A 69 59.80 -19.38 2.91
CA VAL A 69 59.11 -18.08 3.01
C VAL A 69 59.08 -17.36 1.66
N SER A 70 60.17 -17.38 0.89
CA SER A 70 60.20 -16.74 -0.42
C SER A 70 59.22 -17.41 -1.37
N LYS A 71 59.15 -18.74 -1.34
CA LYS A 71 58.20 -19.50 -2.15
C LYS A 71 56.75 -19.27 -1.73
N ILE A 72 56.47 -19.16 -0.43
CA ILE A 72 55.14 -18.81 0.08
C ILE A 72 54.74 -17.40 -0.40
N ALA A 73 55.66 -16.43 -0.33
CA ALA A 73 55.44 -15.07 -0.80
C ALA A 73 55.10 -15.02 -2.29
N ASP A 74 55.86 -15.75 -3.11
CA ASP A 74 55.61 -15.87 -4.55
C ASP A 74 54.21 -16.48 -4.84
N LEU A 75 53.87 -17.58 -4.15
CA LEU A 75 52.58 -18.27 -4.33
C LEU A 75 51.37 -17.43 -3.93
N LEU A 76 51.51 -16.57 -2.91
CA LEU A 76 50.45 -15.68 -2.45
C LEU A 76 50.48 -14.31 -3.14
N CYS A 77 51.47 -14.05 -3.99
CA CYS A 77 51.74 -12.74 -4.60
C CYS A 77 51.86 -11.62 -3.54
N LEU A 78 52.55 -11.91 -2.44
CA LEU A 78 52.82 -10.98 -1.33
C LEU A 78 54.31 -10.69 -1.20
N SER A 79 54.68 -9.63 -0.47
CA SER A 79 56.09 -9.39 -0.16
C SER A 79 56.60 -10.37 0.90
N VAL A 80 57.87 -10.79 0.76
CA VAL A 80 58.54 -11.68 1.74
C VAL A 80 58.44 -11.10 3.16
N ALA A 81 58.62 -9.79 3.31
CA ALA A 81 58.53 -9.11 4.61
C ALA A 81 57.14 -9.22 5.27
N LEU A 82 56.06 -9.15 4.48
CA LEU A 82 54.70 -9.30 5.02
C LEU A 82 54.42 -10.74 5.44
N VAL A 83 54.88 -11.71 4.65
CA VAL A 83 54.74 -13.15 4.97
C VAL A 83 55.51 -13.49 6.24
N ASP A 84 56.74 -13.01 6.38
CA ASP A 84 57.55 -13.16 7.59
C ASP A 84 56.84 -12.55 8.81
N TYR A 85 56.28 -11.36 8.67
CA TYR A 85 55.53 -10.71 9.75
C TYR A 85 54.34 -11.56 10.22
N ILE A 86 53.53 -12.07 9.28
CA ILE A 86 52.37 -12.91 9.60
C ILE A 86 52.82 -14.23 10.23
N ILE A 87 53.88 -14.87 9.72
CA ILE A 87 54.46 -16.08 10.32
C ILE A 87 54.90 -15.83 11.77
N GLN A 88 55.60 -14.72 12.04
CA GLN A 88 56.01 -14.37 13.41
C GLN A 88 54.80 -14.21 14.33
N GLN A 89 53.74 -13.56 13.85
CA GLN A 89 52.48 -13.44 14.60
C GLN A 89 51.86 -14.82 14.89
N MET A 90 51.87 -15.73 13.91
CA MET A 90 51.35 -17.09 14.06
C MET A 90 52.19 -17.95 15.03
N VAL A 91 53.52 -17.75 15.05
CA VAL A 91 54.41 -18.37 16.05
C VAL A 91 54.09 -17.84 17.44
N ASN A 92 53.97 -16.52 17.61
CA ASN A 92 53.62 -15.88 18.89
C ASN A 92 52.24 -16.33 19.40
N ASN A 93 51.28 -16.53 18.51
CA ASN A 93 49.94 -17.03 18.83
C ASN A 93 49.89 -18.56 19.05
N GLY A 94 51.02 -19.25 18.90
CA GLY A 94 51.17 -20.69 19.13
C GLY A 94 50.56 -21.57 18.04
N LEU A 95 50.33 -21.05 16.84
CA LEU A 95 49.82 -21.82 15.69
C LEU A 95 50.95 -22.55 14.95
N LEU A 96 52.15 -21.98 14.96
CA LEU A 96 53.37 -22.53 14.36
C LEU A 96 54.50 -22.64 15.39
N THR A 97 55.43 -23.57 15.18
CA THR A 97 56.72 -23.59 15.87
C THR A 97 57.71 -22.66 15.17
N ALA A 98 58.77 -22.24 15.87
CA ALA A 98 59.86 -21.46 15.26
C ALA A 98 60.54 -22.14 14.06
N SER A 99 60.40 -23.47 13.96
CA SER A 99 60.90 -24.29 12.85
C SER A 99 59.89 -24.48 11.71
N MET A 100 58.86 -23.63 11.61
CA MET A 100 57.80 -23.72 10.59
C MET A 100 56.98 -25.02 10.63
N GLY A 101 56.89 -25.64 11.81
CA GLY A 101 56.05 -26.82 12.07
C GLY A 101 54.67 -26.45 12.59
N LEU A 102 53.64 -27.15 12.13
CA LEU A 102 52.27 -27.00 12.66
C LEU A 102 52.16 -27.53 14.09
N THR A 103 51.78 -26.67 15.03
CA THR A 103 51.49 -27.08 16.42
C THR A 103 50.15 -27.83 16.48
N PRO A 104 49.86 -28.59 17.55
CA PRO A 104 48.53 -29.17 17.77
C PRO A 104 47.40 -28.12 17.81
N LYS A 105 47.70 -26.88 18.20
CA LYS A 105 46.75 -25.76 18.16
C LYS A 105 46.52 -25.28 16.72
N GLY A 106 47.57 -25.12 15.91
CA GLY A 106 47.47 -24.74 14.50
C GLY A 106 46.74 -25.79 13.65
N LYS A 107 47.00 -27.09 13.88
CA LYS A 107 46.28 -28.17 13.19
C LYS A 107 44.78 -28.17 13.49
N ARG A 108 44.42 -28.07 14.78
CA ARG A 108 43.02 -27.99 15.20
C ARG A 108 42.32 -26.79 14.58
N LYS A 109 42.93 -25.60 14.67
CA LYS A 109 42.37 -24.37 14.10
C LYS A 109 42.14 -24.45 12.58
N LEU A 110 43.02 -25.15 11.84
CA LEU A 110 42.84 -25.37 10.41
C LEU A 110 41.71 -26.36 10.09
N VAL A 111 41.60 -27.45 10.87
CA VAL A 111 40.50 -28.43 10.72
C VAL A 111 39.17 -27.78 11.07
N GLU A 112 39.11 -27.05 12.20
CA GLU A 112 37.94 -26.24 12.58
C GLU A 112 37.58 -25.28 11.43
N GLN A 113 38.54 -24.54 10.86
CA GLN A 113 38.29 -23.66 9.72
C GLN A 113 37.75 -24.40 8.47
N GLU A 114 38.23 -25.62 8.19
CA GLU A 114 37.72 -26.46 7.10
C GLU A 114 36.28 -26.93 7.38
N GLU A 115 35.97 -27.40 8.60
CA GLU A 115 34.64 -27.83 9.04
C GLU A 115 33.63 -26.67 9.02
N LEU A 116 34.06 -25.47 9.41
CA LEU A 116 33.26 -24.25 9.38
C LEU A 116 32.86 -23.82 7.96
N LYS A 117 33.66 -24.16 6.94
CA LYS A 117 33.26 -23.93 5.55
C LYS A 117 32.16 -24.87 5.08
N THR A 118 32.02 -26.02 5.72
CA THR A 118 30.99 -27.03 5.42
C THR A 118 29.77 -26.94 6.34
N SER A 119 29.84 -26.20 7.45
CA SER A 119 28.69 -26.00 8.33
C SER A 119 27.66 -25.06 7.69
N LEU A 120 26.43 -25.53 7.56
CA LEU A 120 25.31 -24.79 6.98
C LEU A 120 24.28 -24.47 8.07
N ALA A 121 23.95 -23.19 8.21
CA ALA A 121 22.80 -22.71 8.96
C ALA A 121 21.56 -22.71 8.06
N SER A 122 20.45 -23.21 8.60
CA SER A 122 19.13 -23.01 8.02
C SER A 122 18.58 -21.65 8.41
N GLY A 123 17.87 -21.02 7.47
CA GLY A 123 17.04 -19.84 7.76
C GLY A 123 16.06 -19.58 6.63
N TYR A 124 15.52 -18.37 6.60
CA TYR A 124 14.45 -17.97 5.71
C TYR A 124 14.73 -16.63 5.06
N VAL A 125 14.33 -16.53 3.79
CA VAL A 125 14.15 -15.27 3.08
C VAL A 125 12.68 -15.13 2.69
N PHE A 126 12.20 -13.91 2.53
CA PHE A 126 10.79 -13.65 2.25
C PHE A 126 10.63 -13.05 0.86
N GLN A 127 9.75 -13.63 0.06
CA GLN A 127 9.40 -13.18 -1.27
C GLN A 127 8.04 -12.51 -1.24
N ASP A 128 7.98 -11.29 -1.78
CA ASP A 128 6.75 -10.52 -1.91
C ASP A 128 5.80 -11.14 -2.92
N ILE A 129 4.57 -11.42 -2.50
CA ILE A 129 3.59 -12.08 -3.37
C ILE A 129 3.12 -11.19 -4.52
N PHE A 130 3.30 -9.86 -4.43
CA PHE A 130 2.86 -8.94 -5.47
C PHE A 130 3.93 -8.66 -6.51
N THR A 131 5.21 -8.68 -6.12
CA THR A 131 6.32 -8.30 -7.01
C THR A 131 7.30 -9.42 -7.31
N GLY A 132 7.27 -10.52 -6.55
CA GLY A 132 8.26 -11.59 -6.63
C GLY A 132 9.64 -11.23 -6.07
N GLU A 133 9.86 -9.98 -5.68
CA GLU A 133 11.13 -9.52 -5.12
C GLU A 133 11.32 -10.01 -3.69
N LEU A 134 12.57 -10.27 -3.30
CA LEU A 134 12.90 -10.58 -1.92
C LEU A 134 12.88 -9.34 -1.01
N MET A 135 12.39 -9.54 0.22
CA MET A 135 12.68 -8.67 1.34
C MET A 135 14.18 -8.77 1.64
N PRO A 136 14.91 -7.65 1.82
CA PRO A 136 16.36 -7.64 2.03
C PRO A 136 16.75 -8.09 3.46
N ARG A 137 16.22 -9.22 3.92
CA ARG A 137 16.36 -9.74 5.27
C ARG A 137 16.45 -11.27 5.23
N PHE A 138 17.49 -11.77 5.88
CA PHE A 138 17.59 -13.17 6.27
C PHE A 138 17.21 -13.30 7.74
N VAL A 139 16.44 -14.34 8.09
CA VAL A 139 16.09 -14.67 9.47
C VAL A 139 16.39 -16.14 9.74
N LYS A 140 16.99 -16.46 10.89
CA LYS A 140 17.28 -17.87 11.23
C LYS A 140 16.01 -18.65 11.56
N GLU A 141 15.05 -18.01 12.23
CA GLU A 141 13.82 -18.64 12.70
C GLU A 141 12.60 -17.77 12.44
N LEU A 142 11.45 -18.42 12.21
CA LEU A 142 10.15 -17.77 12.05
C LEU A 142 9.47 -17.61 13.41
N GLN A 143 9.31 -16.37 13.87
CA GLN A 143 8.67 -16.06 15.16
C GLN A 143 7.15 -15.94 14.98
N TYR A 144 6.47 -17.07 15.07
CA TYR A 144 5.02 -17.15 14.94
C TYR A 144 4.28 -16.48 16.10
N ILE A 145 3.11 -15.93 15.78
CA ILE A 145 2.11 -15.50 16.75
C ILE A 145 0.73 -15.99 16.34
N ASP A 146 -0.02 -16.50 17.31
CA ASP A 146 -1.40 -16.92 17.12
C ASP A 146 -2.36 -15.73 17.28
N ALA A 147 -3.40 -15.69 16.46
CA ALA A 147 -4.51 -14.76 16.66
C ALA A 147 -5.31 -15.18 17.89
N ASP A 148 -5.63 -14.24 18.78
CA ASP A 148 -6.46 -14.49 19.95
C ASP A 148 -7.95 -14.56 19.59
N ASP A 149 -8.37 -13.84 18.54
CA ASP A 149 -9.77 -13.70 18.13
C ASP A 149 -9.86 -13.31 16.63
N TYR A 150 -11.04 -13.42 16.04
CA TYR A 150 -11.34 -12.98 14.68
C TYR A 150 -12.58 -12.06 14.68
N ARG A 151 -12.36 -10.77 14.48
CA ARG A 151 -13.41 -9.75 14.44
C ARG A 151 -13.70 -9.35 13.01
N ASP A 152 -14.94 -9.51 12.55
CA ASP A 152 -15.36 -9.26 11.16
C ASP A 152 -14.46 -9.97 10.13
N GLY A 153 -14.06 -11.21 10.45
CA GLY A 153 -13.16 -12.02 9.61
C GLY A 153 -11.69 -11.56 9.61
N ARG A 154 -11.28 -10.64 10.49
CA ARG A 154 -9.91 -10.15 10.62
C ARG A 154 -9.26 -10.64 11.92
N PRO A 155 -8.00 -11.08 11.90
CA PRO A 155 -7.33 -11.53 13.10
C PRO A 155 -7.13 -10.37 14.08
N ALA A 156 -7.27 -10.68 15.36
CA ALA A 156 -7.07 -9.77 16.47
C ALA A 156 -6.11 -10.41 17.49
N PHE A 157 -5.17 -9.61 17.98
CA PHE A 157 -4.03 -10.07 18.76
C PHE A 157 -3.92 -9.29 20.06
N ARG A 158 -3.67 -10.01 21.15
CA ARG A 158 -3.33 -9.40 22.43
C ARG A 158 -1.87 -8.99 22.42
N ARG A 159 -1.60 -7.78 22.92
CA ARG A 159 -0.22 -7.27 23.05
C ARG A 159 0.53 -7.95 24.18
N SER A 160 -0.07 -8.01 25.38
CA SER A 160 0.59 -8.58 26.56
C SER A 160 -0.38 -9.41 27.40
N ARG A 161 0.14 -10.35 28.20
CA ARG A 161 -0.68 -11.12 29.14
C ARG A 161 -1.24 -10.17 30.20
N GLY A 162 -2.55 -9.94 30.17
CA GLY A 162 -3.26 -9.02 31.08
C GLY A 162 -3.89 -7.80 30.40
N GLU A 163 -3.59 -7.54 29.12
CA GLU A 163 -4.22 -6.46 28.37
C GLU A 163 -5.55 -6.93 27.75
N GLU A 164 -6.65 -6.25 28.07
CA GLU A 164 -7.98 -6.58 27.49
C GLU A 164 -8.13 -6.09 26.05
N HIS A 165 -7.32 -5.11 25.64
CA HIS A 165 -7.41 -4.55 24.30
C HIS A 165 -6.71 -5.46 23.28
N LEU A 166 -7.45 -5.83 22.22
CA LEU A 166 -6.90 -6.54 21.08
C LEU A 166 -6.56 -5.55 19.97
N ASP A 167 -5.35 -5.66 19.42
CA ASP A 167 -4.99 -5.02 18.17
C ASP A 167 -5.57 -5.81 17.00
N SER A 168 -6.29 -5.13 16.11
CA SER A 168 -6.70 -5.70 14.82
C SER A 168 -5.94 -5.00 13.70
N PRO A 169 -4.84 -5.60 13.20
CA PRO A 169 -4.07 -5.05 12.10
C PRO A 169 -4.89 -4.91 10.82
N THR A 170 -4.51 -3.96 9.97
CA THR A 170 -5.04 -3.90 8.61
C THR A 170 -4.47 -5.07 7.80
N LEU A 171 -5.34 -5.94 7.32
CA LEU A 171 -4.97 -7.06 6.47
C LEU A 171 -4.77 -6.59 5.02
N VAL A 172 -3.61 -6.85 4.42
CA VAL A 172 -3.37 -6.61 2.99
C VAL A 172 -3.96 -7.77 2.19
N SER A 173 -4.77 -7.45 1.19
CA SER A 173 -5.49 -8.44 0.38
C SER A 173 -4.53 -9.11 -0.60
N HIS A 174 -4.49 -10.45 -0.60
CA HIS A 174 -3.69 -11.21 -1.55
C HIS A 174 -4.39 -11.42 -2.90
N LEU A 175 -5.67 -11.01 -3.04
CA LEU A 175 -6.49 -11.34 -4.21
C LEU A 175 -5.99 -10.75 -5.54
N ASN A 176 -5.17 -9.71 -5.46
CA ASN A 176 -4.55 -9.06 -6.62
C ASN A 176 -3.13 -9.60 -6.92
N ALA A 177 -2.65 -10.59 -6.17
CA ALA A 177 -1.37 -11.23 -6.43
C ALA A 177 -1.48 -12.25 -7.58
N GLU A 178 -0.49 -12.26 -8.46
CA GLU A 178 -0.38 -13.29 -9.50
C GLU A 178 0.12 -14.61 -8.87
N TYR A 179 -0.68 -15.67 -8.97
CA TYR A 179 -0.50 -16.92 -8.20
C TYR A 179 0.70 -17.79 -8.60
N MET A 180 1.56 -17.36 -9.54
CA MET A 180 2.69 -18.17 -10.02
C MET A 180 4.02 -17.43 -9.89
N LEU A 181 4.52 -17.34 -8.66
CA LEU A 181 5.89 -16.90 -8.42
C LEU A 181 6.83 -18.10 -8.40
N SER A 182 7.89 -18.01 -9.19
CA SER A 182 9.00 -18.96 -9.16
C SER A 182 9.80 -18.83 -7.86
N PRO A 183 10.44 -19.91 -7.39
CA PRO A 183 11.43 -19.82 -6.32
C PRO A 183 12.50 -18.76 -6.64
N PRO A 184 12.97 -18.00 -5.64
CA PRO A 184 14.05 -17.05 -5.84
C PRO A 184 15.31 -17.79 -6.32
N SER A 185 16.07 -17.16 -7.20
CA SER A 185 17.37 -17.67 -7.63
C SER A 185 18.41 -17.52 -6.52
N ALA A 186 19.48 -18.32 -6.59
CA ALA A 186 20.61 -18.19 -5.67
C ALA A 186 21.21 -16.77 -5.69
N TYR A 187 21.24 -16.10 -6.85
CA TYR A 187 21.72 -14.72 -6.97
C TYR A 187 20.86 -13.72 -6.20
N GLU A 188 19.53 -13.83 -6.29
CA GLU A 188 18.61 -12.97 -5.53
C GLU A 188 18.78 -13.17 -4.02
N ILE A 189 19.01 -14.42 -3.58
CA ILE A 189 19.27 -14.72 -2.17
C ILE A 189 20.62 -14.14 -1.74
N ILE A 190 21.67 -14.22 -2.56
CA ILE A 190 22.98 -13.59 -2.29
C ILE A 190 22.81 -12.08 -2.09
N ASP A 191 22.09 -11.41 -2.99
CA ASP A 191 21.87 -9.96 -2.91
C ASP A 191 21.03 -9.60 -1.68
N CYS A 192 19.99 -10.39 -1.37
CA CYS A 192 19.21 -10.26 -0.14
C CYS A 192 20.09 -10.35 1.12
N ILE A 193 20.99 -11.33 1.19
CA ILE A 193 21.91 -11.49 2.33
C ILE A 193 22.93 -10.35 2.38
N ARG A 194 23.41 -9.87 1.23
CA ARG A 194 24.31 -8.70 1.17
C ARG A 194 23.64 -7.47 1.77
N ASP A 195 22.40 -7.18 1.38
CA ASP A 195 21.64 -6.05 1.91
C ASP A 195 21.32 -6.21 3.40
N HIS A 196 21.01 -7.43 3.83
CA HIS A 196 20.85 -7.77 5.25
C HIS A 196 22.13 -7.46 6.05
N ASN A 197 23.30 -7.86 5.54
CA ASN A 197 24.58 -7.60 6.19
C ASN A 197 24.94 -6.11 6.25
N VAL A 198 24.58 -5.35 5.20
CA VAL A 198 24.71 -3.88 5.18
C VAL A 198 23.80 -3.26 6.24
N ALA A 199 22.55 -3.71 6.36
CA ALA A 199 21.62 -3.23 7.38
C ALA A 199 22.15 -3.50 8.80
N ILE A 200 22.67 -4.71 9.07
CA ILE A 200 23.32 -5.04 10.34
C ILE A 200 24.53 -4.16 10.60
N HIS A 201 25.38 -3.95 9.59
CA HIS A 201 26.55 -3.08 9.74
C HIS A 201 26.16 -1.67 10.16
N ASN A 202 25.22 -1.06 9.43
CA ASN A 202 24.74 0.28 9.69
C ASN A 202 24.08 0.37 11.07
N ARG A 203 23.34 -0.68 11.47
CA ARG A 203 22.70 -0.72 12.80
C ARG A 203 23.73 -0.76 13.93
N LYS A 204 24.79 -1.55 13.79
CA LYS A 204 25.90 -1.60 14.76
C LYS A 204 26.66 -0.28 14.89
N LEU A 205 26.72 0.53 13.83
CA LEU A 205 27.34 1.86 13.88
C LEU A 205 26.46 2.91 14.60
N GLN A 206 25.15 2.67 14.68
CA GLN A 206 24.19 3.62 15.24
C GLN A 206 23.86 3.38 16.72
N VAL A 207 24.24 2.24 17.28
CA VAL A 207 23.87 1.82 18.64
C VAL A 207 25.16 1.58 19.43
N ASP A 208 25.32 2.28 20.55
CA ASP A 208 26.49 2.14 21.45
C ASP A 208 26.49 0.81 22.24
N GLU A 209 25.39 0.04 22.19
CA GLU A 209 25.26 -1.28 22.82
C GLU A 209 25.65 -2.44 21.90
N PHE A 210 26.19 -3.50 22.49
CA PHE A 210 26.43 -4.78 21.84
C PHE A 210 25.10 -5.45 21.45
N LEU A 211 24.61 -5.15 20.24
CA LEU A 211 23.54 -5.92 19.61
C LEU A 211 24.08 -7.26 19.13
N ASP A 212 23.43 -8.35 19.54
CA ASP A 212 23.70 -9.73 19.09
C ASP A 212 23.12 -9.97 17.68
N LEU A 213 23.57 -9.15 16.72
CA LEU A 213 23.23 -9.25 15.31
C LEU A 213 24.43 -9.81 14.55
N GLU A 214 24.28 -10.97 13.94
CA GLU A 214 25.35 -11.64 13.20
C GLU A 214 25.19 -11.41 11.69
N ARG A 215 26.32 -11.20 11.00
CA ARG A 215 26.30 -11.15 9.54
C ARG A 215 26.26 -12.58 9.01
N MET A 216 25.57 -12.80 7.91
CA MET A 216 25.52 -14.12 7.29
C MET A 216 26.57 -14.22 6.18
N ARG A 217 27.21 -15.39 6.07
CA ARG A 217 27.97 -15.73 4.86
C ARG A 217 27.00 -16.08 3.74
N TYR A 218 27.46 -15.93 2.50
CA TYR A 218 26.66 -16.15 1.30
C TYR A 218 27.48 -16.78 0.16
N ASP A 219 28.60 -17.44 0.51
CA ASP A 219 29.52 -18.04 -0.45
C ASP A 219 28.92 -19.30 -1.12
N SER A 220 27.94 -19.93 -0.47
CA SER A 220 27.16 -21.05 -1.02
C SER A 220 25.72 -20.94 -0.53
N ILE A 221 24.75 -21.14 -1.42
CA ILE A 221 23.32 -21.05 -1.08
C ILE A 221 22.60 -22.25 -1.65
N GLU A 222 21.78 -22.90 -0.82
CA GLU A 222 20.90 -23.98 -1.22
C GLU A 222 19.46 -23.68 -0.78
N ILE A 223 18.49 -23.86 -1.69
CA ILE A 223 17.08 -23.78 -1.36
C ILE A 223 16.64 -25.18 -0.94
N VAL A 224 16.07 -25.30 0.25
CA VAL A 224 15.74 -26.61 0.85
C VAL A 224 14.43 -27.14 0.30
N ASP A 225 13.41 -26.29 0.30
CA ASP A 225 12.03 -26.69 0.05
C ASP A 225 11.59 -26.30 -1.37
N SER A 226 10.85 -27.18 -2.04
CA SER A 226 10.29 -26.92 -3.36
C SER A 226 9.08 -25.96 -3.33
N THR A 227 8.54 -25.69 -2.14
CA THR A 227 7.37 -24.82 -1.93
C THR A 227 7.61 -23.88 -0.76
N PRO A 228 7.21 -22.60 -0.87
CA PRO A 228 7.38 -21.67 0.24
C PRO A 228 6.33 -21.88 1.33
N VAL A 229 6.61 -21.36 2.51
CA VAL A 229 5.64 -21.25 3.60
C VAL A 229 4.93 -19.89 3.47
N PRO A 230 3.63 -19.85 3.13
CA PRO A 230 2.88 -18.60 3.09
C PRO A 230 2.70 -18.06 4.51
N VAL A 231 3.05 -16.80 4.71
CA VAL A 231 2.97 -16.09 6.00
C VAL A 231 2.45 -14.66 5.83
N TYR A 232 1.93 -14.10 6.91
CA TYR A 232 1.74 -12.66 7.07
C TYR A 232 2.85 -12.10 7.96
N LEU A 233 3.61 -11.12 7.46
CA LEU A 233 4.58 -10.37 8.25
C LEU A 233 3.90 -9.18 8.93
N TRP A 234 4.14 -9.03 10.23
CA TRP A 234 3.71 -7.88 11.00
C TRP A 234 4.61 -6.67 10.72
N CYS A 235 4.02 -5.56 10.29
CA CYS A 235 4.70 -4.26 10.22
C CYS A 235 3.84 -3.16 10.83
N TRP A 236 4.48 -2.09 11.33
CA TRP A 236 3.80 -0.91 11.83
C TRP A 236 3.97 0.24 10.83
N LEU A 237 2.86 0.93 10.54
CA LEU A 237 2.87 2.24 9.91
C LEU A 237 2.74 3.29 10.99
N TYR A 238 3.58 4.32 10.94
CA TYR A 238 3.57 5.34 11.98
C TYR A 238 4.03 6.71 11.47
N ARG A 239 3.58 7.77 12.15
CA ARG A 239 4.08 9.14 12.00
C ARG A 239 4.80 9.56 13.27
N LYS A 240 5.92 10.25 13.12
CA LYS A 240 6.60 10.88 14.26
C LYS A 240 6.01 12.29 14.46
N ASP A 241 5.92 12.71 15.72
CA ASP A 241 5.48 14.05 16.07
C ASP A 241 6.33 15.11 15.32
N ASN A 242 5.68 16.13 14.76
CA ASN A 242 6.30 17.27 14.07
C ASN A 242 7.06 16.95 12.75
N THR A 243 6.91 15.75 12.17
CA THR A 243 7.55 15.42 10.87
C THR A 243 6.72 15.78 9.64
N GLY A 244 5.56 16.43 9.81
CA GLY A 244 4.68 16.76 8.70
C GLY A 244 4.17 15.49 8.00
N LYS A 245 4.36 15.39 6.67
CA LYS A 245 3.80 14.33 5.81
C LYS A 245 4.49 12.98 5.89
N GLU A 246 5.66 12.91 6.52
CA GLU A 246 6.45 11.70 6.48
C GLU A 246 5.87 10.63 7.40
N TRP A 247 5.30 9.61 6.77
CA TRP A 247 4.97 8.36 7.43
C TRP A 247 6.07 7.34 7.16
N PHE A 248 6.26 6.45 8.13
CA PHE A 248 7.29 5.43 8.16
C PHE A 248 6.65 4.05 8.27
N ALA A 249 7.35 3.04 7.78
CA ALA A 249 7.05 1.64 8.03
C ALA A 249 8.18 1.04 8.88
N THR A 250 7.88 0.18 9.85
CA THR A 250 8.92 -0.56 10.56
C THR A 250 9.47 -1.69 9.70
N ASP A 251 10.72 -2.07 9.96
CA ASP A 251 11.28 -3.32 9.44
C ASP A 251 10.59 -4.52 10.11
N PRO A 252 9.96 -5.44 9.35
CA PRO A 252 9.31 -6.62 9.93
C PRO A 252 10.27 -7.51 10.72
N ALA A 253 11.56 -7.53 10.37
CA ALA A 253 12.60 -8.31 11.05
C ALA A 253 13.30 -7.55 12.20
N ASP A 254 12.85 -6.32 12.53
CA ASP A 254 13.39 -5.44 13.58
C ASP A 254 14.89 -5.11 13.49
N ILE A 255 15.49 -5.15 12.30
CA ILE A 255 16.90 -4.73 12.14
C ILE A 255 17.01 -3.21 12.15
N THR A 256 16.14 -2.54 11.39
CA THR A 256 16.11 -1.08 11.28
C THR A 256 14.79 -0.50 11.83
N PRO A 257 14.81 0.54 12.68
CA PRO A 257 13.57 1.12 13.24
C PRO A 257 12.59 1.64 12.17
N ALA A 258 13.11 2.28 11.12
CA ALA A 258 12.34 2.74 9.96
C ALA A 258 12.90 2.08 8.69
N SER A 259 12.01 1.41 7.95
CA SER A 259 12.32 0.67 6.73
C SER A 259 11.81 1.41 5.50
N GLU A 260 12.74 2.02 4.76
CA GLU A 260 12.42 2.70 3.50
C GLU A 260 11.96 1.70 2.42
N TRP A 261 12.58 0.52 2.35
CA TRP A 261 12.18 -0.51 1.39
C TRP A 261 10.74 -0.98 1.64
N MET A 262 10.34 -1.13 2.91
CA MET A 262 8.96 -1.55 3.25
C MET A 262 7.97 -0.42 2.95
N ARG A 263 8.32 0.81 3.28
CA ARG A 263 7.52 2.00 2.92
C ARG A 263 7.29 2.05 1.41
N ASN A 264 8.34 1.87 0.60
CA ASN A 264 8.24 1.89 -0.86
C ASN A 264 7.37 0.76 -1.40
N ARG A 265 7.46 -0.46 -0.85
CA ARG A 265 6.57 -1.59 -1.19
C ARG A 265 5.11 -1.26 -0.92
N ILE A 266 4.82 -0.73 0.27
CA ILE A 266 3.48 -0.30 0.66
C ILE A 266 2.96 0.76 -0.31
N SER A 267 3.75 1.80 -0.59
CA SER A 267 3.38 2.88 -1.51
C SER A 267 2.98 2.39 -2.89
N ARG A 268 3.73 1.42 -3.46
CA ARG A 268 3.42 0.82 -4.77
C ARG A 268 2.10 0.04 -4.79
N GLN A 269 1.69 -0.52 -3.66
CA GLN A 269 0.47 -1.34 -3.56
C GLN A 269 -0.79 -0.56 -3.18
N LEU A 270 -0.69 0.72 -2.79
CA LEU A 270 -1.85 1.50 -2.33
C LEU A 270 -2.99 1.53 -3.35
N GLU A 271 -2.64 1.60 -4.64
CA GLU A 271 -3.63 1.63 -5.73
C GLU A 271 -4.44 0.34 -5.85
N HIS A 272 -3.90 -0.78 -5.39
CA HIS A 272 -4.55 -2.08 -5.44
C HIS A 272 -5.11 -2.52 -4.08
N GLN A 273 -4.94 -1.69 -3.03
CA GLN A 273 -5.25 -2.06 -1.65
C GLN A 273 -6.08 -0.97 -0.95
N PRO A 274 -7.41 -0.88 -1.21
CA PRO A 274 -8.26 0.16 -0.62
C PRO A 274 -8.26 0.21 0.91
N ALA A 275 -8.19 -0.95 1.58
CA ALA A 275 -8.11 -1.03 3.03
C ALA A 275 -6.78 -0.44 3.59
N LEU A 276 -5.68 -0.64 2.86
CA LEU A 276 -4.38 -0.08 3.20
C LEU A 276 -4.35 1.43 2.94
N ALA A 277 -4.90 1.88 1.82
CA ALA A 277 -5.07 3.30 1.51
C ALA A 277 -5.92 4.01 2.58
N GLY A 278 -7.04 3.42 3.01
CA GLY A 278 -7.87 3.96 4.08
C GLY A 278 -7.15 4.04 5.42
N THR A 279 -6.29 3.06 5.71
CA THR A 279 -5.44 3.06 6.91
C THR A 279 -4.44 4.23 6.89
N LEU A 280 -3.79 4.48 5.75
CA LEU A 280 -2.93 5.65 5.59
C LEU A 280 -3.75 6.95 5.63
N ASN A 281 -4.94 7.01 5.03
CA ASN A 281 -5.76 8.23 5.04
C ASN A 281 -6.12 8.65 6.48
N GLN A 282 -6.44 7.69 7.35
CA GLN A 282 -6.67 7.94 8.78
C GLN A 282 -5.43 8.55 9.46
N MET A 283 -4.22 8.14 9.06
CA MET A 283 -2.97 8.69 9.58
C MET A 283 -2.78 10.17 9.21
N PHE A 284 -3.20 10.59 8.01
CA PHE A 284 -3.17 12.00 7.61
C PHE A 284 -4.23 12.83 8.35
N GLY A 285 -5.38 12.24 8.69
CA GLY A 285 -6.47 12.93 9.39
C GLY A 285 -6.23 13.23 10.89
N ILE A 286 -5.19 12.66 11.52
CA ILE A 286 -5.03 12.66 13.00
C ILE A 286 -4.19 13.85 13.53
N GLU A 287 -3.42 14.56 12.70
CA GLU A 287 -2.68 15.77 13.12
C GLU A 287 -3.20 17.03 12.42
N ARG A 288 -4.33 17.58 12.88
CA ARG A 288 -4.73 18.96 12.52
C ARG A 288 -3.97 19.99 13.37
N LYS A 289 -2.63 19.97 13.35
CA LYS A 289 -1.84 21.13 13.80
C LYS A 289 -1.42 21.90 12.57
N ALA A 290 -1.64 23.21 12.60
CA ALA A 290 -1.34 24.12 11.51
C ALA A 290 0.12 23.93 11.05
N ALA A 291 0.31 23.26 9.92
CA ALA A 291 1.55 23.37 9.18
C ALA A 291 1.80 24.87 8.98
N THR A 292 2.91 25.37 9.51
CA THR A 292 3.30 26.78 9.42
C THR A 292 3.61 27.19 7.98
N ASP A 293 3.80 26.22 7.09
CA ASP A 293 4.04 26.39 5.66
C ASP A 293 2.82 25.95 4.83
N TRP A 294 2.33 26.87 3.99
CA TRP A 294 1.21 26.62 3.08
C TRP A 294 1.51 25.56 2.02
N ARG A 295 2.78 25.37 1.60
CA ARG A 295 3.17 24.32 0.66
C ARG A 295 3.07 22.94 1.32
N ALA A 296 3.64 22.81 2.51
CA ALA A 296 3.49 21.61 3.31
C ALA A 296 2.01 21.31 3.58
N ARG A 297 1.14 22.31 3.70
CA ARG A 297 -0.30 22.07 3.80
C ARG A 297 -0.94 21.58 2.50
N ASP A 298 -0.59 22.19 1.37
CA ASP A 298 -1.19 21.87 0.06
C ASP A 298 -0.93 20.41 -0.36
N GLU A 299 0.32 19.93 -0.31
CA GLU A 299 0.59 18.53 -0.71
C GLU A 299 0.06 17.51 0.36
N GLU A 300 -0.30 17.92 1.59
CA GLU A 300 -0.96 17.03 2.59
C GLU A 300 -2.43 16.84 2.21
N ILE A 301 -3.09 17.92 1.81
CA ILE A 301 -4.44 17.88 1.24
C ILE A 301 -4.44 17.05 -0.04
N GLU A 302 -3.42 17.19 -0.89
CA GLU A 302 -3.28 16.39 -2.12
C GLU A 302 -3.13 14.90 -1.83
N GLU A 303 -2.21 14.50 -0.95
CA GLU A 303 -2.00 13.09 -0.61
C GLU A 303 -3.21 12.49 0.12
N SER A 304 -3.82 13.23 1.05
CA SER A 304 -5.04 12.77 1.72
C SER A 304 -6.21 12.64 0.73
N ALA A 305 -6.34 13.55 -0.25
CA ALA A 305 -7.36 13.41 -1.29
C ALA A 305 -7.10 12.19 -2.20
N ARG A 306 -5.84 11.94 -2.57
CA ARG A 306 -5.43 10.74 -3.31
C ARG A 306 -5.79 9.47 -2.52
N LEU A 307 -5.45 9.40 -1.25
CA LEU A 307 -5.73 8.22 -0.42
C LEU A 307 -7.23 7.98 -0.21
N GLU A 308 -8.01 9.04 -0.06
CA GLU A 308 -9.47 8.95 0.02
C GLU A 308 -10.10 8.43 -1.27
N LEU A 309 -9.62 8.90 -2.44
CA LEU A 309 -10.01 8.35 -3.74
C LEU A 309 -9.71 6.84 -3.82
N LEU A 310 -8.50 6.43 -3.42
CA LEU A 310 -8.08 5.03 -3.44
C LEU A 310 -8.87 4.14 -2.46
N SER A 311 -9.33 4.70 -1.34
CA SER A 311 -10.02 3.95 -0.29
C SER A 311 -11.54 3.90 -0.46
N GLU A 312 -12.18 5.03 -0.76
CA GLU A 312 -13.65 5.17 -0.76
C GLU A 312 -14.28 5.19 -2.14
N PHE A 313 -13.50 5.53 -3.18
CA PHE A 313 -13.99 5.80 -4.52
C PHE A 313 -13.18 5.02 -5.58
N SER A 314 -12.72 3.82 -5.23
CA SER A 314 -11.77 3.05 -6.03
C SER A 314 -12.25 2.80 -7.47
N GLY A 315 -13.55 2.63 -7.69
CA GLY A 315 -14.13 2.43 -9.02
C GLY A 315 -14.08 3.67 -9.91
N ILE A 316 -14.15 4.87 -9.33
CA ILE A 316 -14.14 6.14 -10.08
C ILE A 316 -12.83 6.36 -10.85
N ARG A 317 -11.73 5.71 -10.42
CA ARG A 317 -10.42 5.74 -11.10
C ARG A 317 -10.47 5.28 -12.55
N HIS A 318 -11.45 4.46 -12.92
CA HIS A 318 -11.62 4.01 -14.31
C HIS A 318 -12.41 5.01 -15.17
N ILE A 319 -12.85 6.14 -14.59
CA ILE A 319 -13.59 7.21 -15.24
C ILE A 319 -12.75 8.50 -15.18
N SER A 320 -11.79 8.64 -16.10
CA SER A 320 -10.77 9.72 -16.07
C SER A 320 -11.33 11.13 -15.82
N LEU A 321 -12.47 11.48 -16.43
CA LEU A 321 -13.08 12.81 -16.22
C LEU A 321 -13.67 12.97 -14.82
N ALA A 322 -14.31 11.92 -14.27
CA ALA A 322 -14.87 11.94 -12.94
C ALA A 322 -13.78 11.88 -11.86
N GLU A 323 -12.71 11.09 -12.06
CA GLU A 323 -11.54 11.05 -11.18
C GLU A 323 -10.92 12.45 -11.00
N LYS A 324 -10.70 13.17 -12.11
CA LYS A 324 -10.18 14.53 -12.10
C LYS A 324 -11.03 15.46 -11.24
N TYR A 325 -12.35 15.44 -11.44
CA TYR A 325 -13.26 16.33 -10.72
C TYR A 325 -13.45 15.92 -9.26
N LEU A 326 -13.45 14.61 -8.96
CA LEU A 326 -13.54 14.11 -7.60
C LEU A 326 -12.32 14.53 -6.77
N LEU A 327 -11.11 14.39 -7.30
CA LEU A 327 -9.90 14.91 -6.64
C LEU A 327 -9.96 16.42 -6.42
N ALA A 328 -10.51 17.18 -7.37
CA ALA A 328 -10.69 18.63 -7.21
C ALA A 328 -11.68 18.94 -6.07
N VAL A 329 -12.81 18.24 -6.03
CA VAL A 329 -13.85 18.40 -4.99
C VAL A 329 -13.28 18.04 -3.61
N ILE A 330 -12.66 16.87 -3.44
CA ILE A 330 -12.11 16.45 -2.13
C ILE A 330 -11.09 17.47 -1.61
N ARG A 331 -10.15 17.91 -2.46
CA ARG A 331 -9.13 18.90 -2.06
C ARG A 331 -9.76 20.24 -1.66
N GLN A 332 -10.72 20.73 -2.44
CA GLN A 332 -11.38 22.01 -2.17
C GLN A 332 -12.25 21.94 -0.91
N THR A 333 -12.98 20.85 -0.70
CA THR A 333 -13.76 20.62 0.53
C THR A 333 -12.84 20.69 1.75
N LYS A 334 -11.75 19.91 1.78
CA LYS A 334 -10.78 19.92 2.90
C LYS A 334 -10.17 21.31 3.13
N ASN A 335 -9.81 22.01 2.04
CA ASN A 335 -9.25 23.35 2.15
C ASN A 335 -10.28 24.38 2.69
N ILE A 336 -11.54 24.25 2.32
CA ILE A 336 -12.62 25.16 2.77
C ILE A 336 -13.01 24.88 4.22
N GLU A 337 -13.13 23.61 4.61
CA GLU A 337 -13.49 23.21 5.98
C GLU A 337 -12.55 23.82 7.00
N ASP A 338 -11.24 23.74 6.76
CA ASP A 338 -10.21 24.17 7.68
C ASP A 338 -9.95 25.69 7.72
N LYS A 339 -10.44 26.46 6.73
CA LYS A 339 -10.27 27.92 6.72
C LYS A 339 -11.37 28.59 7.55
N ASP A 340 -10.95 29.45 8.49
CA ASP A 340 -11.84 30.38 9.20
C ASP A 340 -12.47 31.42 8.26
N ARG A 341 -11.73 31.86 7.24
CA ARG A 341 -12.20 32.77 6.19
C ARG A 341 -12.02 32.13 4.83
N THR A 342 -13.14 31.87 4.16
CA THR A 342 -13.17 31.30 2.81
C THR A 342 -13.41 32.42 1.79
N HIS A 343 -12.62 32.44 0.72
CA HIS A 343 -12.80 33.39 -0.37
C HIS A 343 -14.00 33.00 -1.24
N ARG A 344 -14.62 33.97 -1.91
CA ARG A 344 -15.79 33.71 -2.77
C ARG A 344 -15.42 32.79 -3.93
N GLU A 345 -14.22 32.98 -4.49
CA GLU A 345 -13.68 32.18 -5.57
C GLU A 345 -13.56 30.70 -5.18
N ASP A 346 -13.18 30.41 -3.93
CA ASP A 346 -13.10 29.03 -3.40
C ASP A 346 -14.51 28.39 -3.34
N ILE A 347 -15.51 29.16 -2.88
CA ILE A 347 -16.92 28.70 -2.78
C ILE A 347 -17.52 28.44 -4.17
N ASP A 348 -17.39 29.41 -5.08
CA ASP A 348 -17.91 29.32 -6.45
C ASP A 348 -17.21 28.18 -7.23
N SER A 349 -15.91 28.00 -7.01
CA SER A 349 -15.14 26.86 -7.56
C SER A 349 -15.66 25.52 -7.04
N LEU A 350 -15.87 25.37 -5.72
CA LEU A 350 -16.31 24.09 -5.16
C LEU A 350 -17.68 23.68 -5.72
N ILE A 351 -18.63 24.62 -5.82
CA ILE A 351 -19.94 24.36 -6.44
C ILE A 351 -19.78 23.95 -7.91
N SER A 352 -18.92 24.67 -8.66
CA SER A 352 -18.66 24.39 -10.08
C SER A 352 -18.05 23.01 -10.30
N GLU A 353 -17.01 22.66 -9.54
CA GLU A 353 -16.34 21.35 -9.64
C GLU A 353 -17.26 20.22 -9.15
N SER A 354 -18.08 20.45 -8.13
CA SER A 354 -19.10 19.49 -7.65
C SER A 354 -20.11 19.15 -8.74
N GLN A 355 -20.64 20.15 -9.46
CA GLN A 355 -21.52 19.86 -10.58
C GLN A 355 -20.79 19.16 -11.73
N LYS A 356 -19.56 19.58 -12.08
CA LYS A 356 -18.78 18.93 -13.14
C LYS A 356 -18.49 17.46 -12.84
N LEU A 357 -18.27 17.11 -11.56
CA LEU A 357 -18.17 15.72 -11.11
C LEU A 357 -19.45 14.94 -11.43
N VAL A 358 -20.62 15.44 -11.01
CA VAL A 358 -21.89 14.75 -11.29
C VAL A 358 -22.17 14.69 -12.79
N GLU A 359 -21.88 15.75 -13.55
CA GLU A 359 -21.98 15.72 -15.01
C GLU A 359 -21.09 14.61 -15.60
N ALA A 360 -19.82 14.51 -15.19
CA ALA A 360 -18.91 13.47 -15.66
C ALA A 360 -19.40 12.05 -15.34
N LEU A 361 -19.96 11.83 -14.15
CA LEU A 361 -20.55 10.55 -13.76
C LEU A 361 -21.75 10.17 -14.65
N PHE A 362 -22.64 11.12 -14.94
CA PHE A 362 -23.80 10.84 -15.80
C PHE A 362 -23.41 10.73 -17.28
N GLN A 363 -22.34 11.41 -17.72
CA GLN A 363 -21.77 11.15 -19.05
C GLN A 363 -21.24 9.72 -19.15
N TRP A 364 -20.60 9.22 -18.10
CA TRP A 364 -20.19 7.82 -18.02
C TRP A 364 -21.37 6.85 -18.02
N LEU A 365 -22.45 7.14 -17.27
CA LEU A 365 -23.69 6.34 -17.32
C LEU A 365 -24.20 6.18 -18.76
N LEU A 366 -24.29 7.28 -19.52
CA LEU A 366 -24.73 7.25 -20.92
C LEU A 366 -23.71 6.58 -21.88
N GLN A 367 -22.46 6.43 -21.46
CA GLN A 367 -21.45 5.66 -22.21
C GLN A 367 -21.60 4.17 -21.95
N LYS A 368 -21.81 3.78 -20.69
CA LYS A 368 -21.93 2.38 -20.25
C LYS A 368 -23.30 1.79 -20.61
N TRP A 369 -24.36 2.58 -20.57
CA TRP A 369 -25.73 2.23 -20.98
C TRP A 369 -26.21 3.15 -22.11
N PRO A 370 -25.71 2.98 -23.35
CA PRO A 370 -26.06 3.84 -24.47
C PRO A 370 -27.49 3.57 -24.95
N ALA A 371 -28.22 4.63 -25.32
CA ALA A 371 -29.52 4.48 -25.97
C ALA A 371 -29.37 3.98 -27.41
N SER A 372 -30.07 2.91 -27.73
CA SER A 372 -30.04 2.25 -29.04
C SER A 372 -31.14 2.77 -29.97
N HIS A 373 -32.26 3.24 -29.41
CA HIS A 373 -33.46 3.61 -30.19
C HIS A 373 -33.89 5.07 -30.00
N THR A 374 -32.94 6.00 -30.12
CA THR A 374 -33.22 7.44 -29.94
C THR A 374 -34.27 8.00 -30.91
N GLU A 375 -34.46 7.37 -32.06
CA GLU A 375 -35.48 7.70 -33.06
C GLU A 375 -36.91 7.53 -32.53
N ARG A 376 -37.13 6.65 -31.54
CA ARG A 376 -38.43 6.43 -30.90
C ARG A 376 -38.82 7.56 -29.95
N ILE A 377 -37.87 8.42 -29.59
CA ILE A 377 -38.09 9.56 -28.70
C ILE A 377 -38.59 10.74 -29.53
N PRO A 378 -39.78 11.29 -29.22
CA PRO A 378 -40.34 12.40 -29.98
C PRO A 378 -39.52 13.67 -29.77
N ASP A 379 -39.34 14.47 -30.83
CA ASP A 379 -38.61 15.74 -30.72
C ASP A 379 -39.36 16.78 -29.87
N HIS A 380 -40.69 16.67 -29.84
CA HIS A 380 -41.60 17.57 -29.13
C HIS A 380 -42.57 16.75 -28.29
N ILE A 381 -42.67 17.10 -27.02
CA ILE A 381 -43.60 16.55 -26.04
C ILE A 381 -44.00 17.68 -25.11
N LYS A 382 -45.26 17.70 -24.66
CA LYS A 382 -45.69 18.72 -23.70
C LYS A 382 -45.09 18.43 -22.31
N PRO A 383 -44.76 19.44 -21.49
CA PRO A 383 -44.11 19.21 -20.20
C PRO A 383 -44.88 18.25 -19.27
N TRP A 384 -46.21 18.32 -19.23
CA TRP A 384 -47.01 17.41 -18.40
C TRP A 384 -47.02 15.97 -18.93
N GLU A 385 -46.83 15.76 -20.23
CA GLU A 385 -46.70 14.42 -20.82
C GLU A 385 -45.32 13.85 -20.51
N ALA A 386 -44.26 14.67 -20.62
CA ALA A 386 -42.90 14.27 -20.22
C ALA A 386 -42.81 13.96 -18.72
N GLU A 387 -43.49 14.74 -17.86
CA GLU A 387 -43.56 14.45 -16.43
C GLU A 387 -44.17 13.07 -16.16
N LYS A 388 -45.28 12.72 -16.84
CA LYS A 388 -45.88 11.38 -16.76
C LYS A 388 -44.92 10.29 -17.23
N VAL A 389 -44.14 10.54 -18.29
CA VAL A 389 -43.14 9.58 -18.77
C VAL A 389 -42.11 9.31 -17.66
N TYR A 390 -41.50 10.34 -17.07
CA TYR A 390 -40.49 10.13 -16.01
C TYR A 390 -41.06 9.42 -14.78
N LEU A 391 -42.28 9.75 -14.35
CA LEU A 391 -42.95 9.06 -13.25
C LEU A 391 -43.24 7.59 -13.58
N SER A 392 -43.59 7.28 -14.83
CA SER A 392 -43.89 5.91 -15.26
C SER A 392 -42.66 4.99 -15.32
N LEU A 393 -41.44 5.56 -15.27
CA LEU A 393 -40.20 4.77 -15.21
C LEU A 393 -40.04 4.05 -13.87
N GLY A 394 -40.74 4.49 -12.81
CA GLY A 394 -40.65 3.88 -11.48
C GLY A 394 -39.27 3.97 -10.84
N ILE A 395 -38.45 4.94 -11.26
CA ILE A 395 -37.11 5.14 -10.69
C ILE A 395 -37.24 5.76 -9.31
N ASN A 396 -36.64 5.12 -8.30
CA ASN A 396 -36.70 5.64 -6.94
C ASN A 396 -36.01 7.00 -6.82
N GLY A 397 -36.62 7.94 -6.08
CA GLY A 397 -36.17 9.32 -5.96
C GLY A 397 -36.54 10.26 -7.12
N ILE A 398 -37.12 9.76 -8.24
CA ILE A 398 -37.73 10.60 -9.28
C ILE A 398 -39.23 10.75 -9.00
N GLU A 399 -39.54 11.54 -7.97
CA GLU A 399 -40.91 11.91 -7.61
C GLU A 399 -41.40 13.13 -8.41
N HIS A 400 -42.62 13.60 -8.14
CA HIS A 400 -43.26 14.70 -8.87
C HIS A 400 -42.40 15.95 -9.05
N ASP A 401 -41.70 16.39 -8.00
CA ASP A 401 -40.90 17.63 -8.08
C ASP A 401 -39.67 17.47 -8.99
N VAL A 402 -38.96 16.34 -8.87
CA VAL A 402 -37.84 16.01 -9.76
C VAL A 402 -38.33 15.80 -11.19
N ALA A 403 -39.40 15.00 -11.38
CA ALA A 403 -40.00 14.76 -12.69
C ALA A 403 -40.43 16.05 -13.40
N ARG A 404 -40.97 17.01 -12.64
CA ARG A 404 -41.34 18.35 -13.15
C ARG A 404 -40.12 19.18 -13.56
N ILE A 405 -38.99 19.06 -12.86
CA ILE A 405 -37.74 19.74 -13.25
C ILE A 405 -37.17 19.12 -14.54
N LEU A 406 -37.19 17.79 -14.64
CA LEU A 406 -36.73 17.06 -15.83
C LEU A 406 -37.64 17.33 -17.05
N SER A 407 -38.95 17.43 -16.85
CA SER A 407 -39.92 17.66 -17.93
C SER A 407 -39.85 19.06 -18.56
N ARG A 408 -39.21 20.03 -17.89
CA ARG A 408 -38.91 21.35 -18.44
C ARG A 408 -37.80 21.33 -19.50
N GLN A 409 -36.98 20.28 -19.55
CA GLN A 409 -35.97 20.14 -20.59
C GLN A 409 -36.65 19.86 -21.94
N LYS A 410 -36.31 20.62 -22.99
CA LYS A 410 -36.89 20.33 -24.32
C LYS A 410 -36.42 18.95 -24.78
N MET A 411 -37.36 18.09 -25.18
CA MET A 411 -37.05 16.69 -25.52
C MET A 411 -36.03 16.56 -26.67
N LYS A 412 -36.05 17.47 -27.66
CA LYS A 412 -34.99 17.57 -28.67
C LYS A 412 -33.57 17.70 -28.07
N PHE A 413 -33.40 18.43 -26.96
CA PHE A 413 -32.11 18.52 -26.27
C PHE A 413 -31.77 17.25 -25.49
N VAL A 414 -32.75 16.61 -24.85
CA VAL A 414 -32.56 15.31 -24.18
C VAL A 414 -32.14 14.25 -25.19
N LYS A 415 -32.82 14.17 -26.33
CA LYS A 415 -32.45 13.30 -27.47
C LYS A 415 -31.05 13.57 -27.99
N ARG A 416 -30.68 14.86 -28.17
CA ARG A 416 -29.30 15.23 -28.53
C ARG A 416 -28.30 14.78 -27.48
N THR A 417 -28.66 14.84 -26.19
CA THR A 417 -27.79 14.43 -25.07
C THR A 417 -27.55 12.92 -25.06
N LEU A 418 -28.56 12.11 -25.39
CA LEU A 418 -28.40 10.65 -25.54
C LEU A 418 -27.36 10.30 -26.61
N ILE A 419 -27.28 11.10 -27.68
CA ILE A 419 -26.33 10.92 -28.78
C ILE A 419 -24.95 11.49 -28.42
N SER A 420 -24.90 12.76 -28.02
CA SER A 420 -23.64 13.50 -27.80
C SER A 420 -22.96 13.14 -26.48
N LYS A 421 -23.73 12.64 -25.50
CA LYS A 421 -23.31 12.35 -24.13
C LYS A 421 -22.70 13.58 -23.45
N LYS A 422 -23.09 14.79 -23.88
CA LYS A 422 -22.57 16.08 -23.39
C LYS A 422 -23.72 17.08 -23.35
N ALA A 423 -24.09 17.51 -22.15
CA ALA A 423 -25.11 18.52 -21.92
C ALA A 423 -25.03 19.06 -20.48
N SER A 424 -26.00 19.88 -20.08
CA SER A 424 -26.18 20.28 -18.69
C SER A 424 -26.59 19.08 -17.82
N LEU A 425 -26.28 19.16 -16.53
CA LEU A 425 -26.65 18.15 -15.53
C LEU A 425 -28.13 17.69 -15.64
N LYS A 426 -29.09 18.62 -15.71
CA LYS A 426 -30.52 18.28 -15.82
C LYS A 426 -30.84 17.46 -17.07
N ALA A 427 -30.21 17.78 -18.21
CA ALA A 427 -30.39 17.04 -19.45
C ALA A 427 -29.72 15.66 -19.42
N LEU A 428 -28.56 15.54 -18.76
CA LEU A 428 -27.87 14.27 -18.54
C LEU A 428 -28.68 13.33 -17.62
N VAL A 429 -29.29 13.86 -16.56
CA VAL A 429 -30.18 13.09 -15.67
C VAL A 429 -31.43 12.63 -16.42
N ALA A 430 -32.08 13.54 -17.16
CA ALA A 430 -33.22 13.22 -18.00
C ALA A 430 -32.90 12.11 -19.02
N ALA A 431 -31.77 12.22 -19.71
CA ALA A 431 -31.31 11.22 -20.66
C ALA A 431 -31.04 9.86 -19.98
N SER A 432 -30.33 9.86 -18.85
CA SER A 432 -30.00 8.63 -18.10
C SER A 432 -31.24 7.97 -17.48
N ALA A 433 -32.28 8.74 -17.18
CA ALA A 433 -33.56 8.16 -16.78
C ALA A 433 -34.20 7.41 -17.95
N LEU A 434 -34.22 7.99 -19.16
CA LEU A 434 -34.82 7.33 -20.34
C LEU A 434 -34.08 6.06 -20.79
N THR A 435 -32.78 5.94 -20.53
CA THR A 435 -32.02 4.70 -20.86
C THR A 435 -32.46 3.51 -20.01
N THR A 436 -33.11 3.72 -18.87
CA THR A 436 -33.65 2.61 -18.04
C THR A 436 -34.65 1.73 -18.79
N CYS A 437 -35.41 2.29 -19.74
CA CYS A 437 -36.35 1.54 -20.57
C CYS A 437 -35.69 0.44 -21.39
N GLU A 438 -34.43 0.65 -21.82
CA GLU A 438 -33.68 -0.33 -22.61
C GLU A 438 -32.90 -1.31 -21.71
N TYR A 439 -32.65 -0.94 -20.46
CA TYR A 439 -31.79 -1.68 -19.52
C TYR A 439 -32.44 -1.90 -18.14
N PRO A 440 -33.65 -2.48 -18.06
CA PRO A 440 -34.43 -2.53 -16.82
C PRO A 440 -33.79 -3.38 -15.69
N ASN A 441 -32.88 -4.29 -16.04
CA ASN A 441 -32.25 -5.21 -15.08
C ASN A 441 -30.78 -4.90 -14.79
N THR A 442 -30.19 -3.96 -15.51
CA THR A 442 -28.74 -3.69 -15.45
C THR A 442 -28.40 -2.24 -15.19
N HIS A 443 -29.35 -1.32 -15.38
CA HIS A 443 -29.11 0.10 -15.18
C HIS A 443 -29.16 0.45 -13.68
N PRO A 444 -28.19 1.20 -13.13
CA PRO A 444 -28.13 1.52 -11.70
C PRO A 444 -29.46 2.06 -11.13
N PHE A 445 -30.09 2.98 -11.86
CA PHE A 445 -31.35 3.62 -11.44
C PHE A 445 -32.53 2.66 -11.23
N THR A 446 -32.50 1.48 -11.85
CA THR A 446 -33.54 0.46 -11.70
C THR A 446 -33.23 -0.53 -10.59
N GLN A 447 -31.99 -0.53 -10.09
CA GLN A 447 -31.48 -1.50 -9.14
C GLN A 447 -31.26 -0.90 -7.74
N PHE A 448 -31.32 0.43 -7.60
CA PHE A 448 -31.21 1.08 -6.30
C PHE A 448 -32.31 0.62 -5.34
N THR A 449 -31.88 0.24 -4.15
CA THR A 449 -32.73 -0.23 -3.05
C THR A 449 -32.96 0.93 -2.07
N GLY A 450 -33.83 1.86 -2.44
CA GLY A 450 -34.13 3.05 -1.62
C GLY A 450 -33.56 4.34 -2.22
N ASP A 451 -33.38 5.36 -1.38
CA ASP A 451 -32.88 6.69 -1.76
C ASP A 451 -31.35 6.73 -1.84
N GLU A 452 -30.75 5.72 -2.51
CA GLU A 452 -29.29 5.65 -2.67
C GLU A 452 -28.76 6.90 -3.40
N ILE A 453 -29.45 7.38 -4.43
CA ILE A 453 -29.17 8.67 -5.07
C ILE A 453 -30.30 9.66 -4.77
N ASN A 454 -29.97 10.78 -4.12
CA ASN A 454 -30.92 11.86 -3.89
C ASN A 454 -31.00 12.78 -5.12
N PHE A 455 -31.91 12.48 -6.05
CA PHE A 455 -32.10 13.28 -7.26
C PHE A 455 -32.56 14.71 -6.96
N SER A 456 -33.29 14.96 -5.87
CA SER A 456 -33.70 16.33 -5.47
C SER A 456 -32.47 17.20 -5.19
N LYS A 457 -31.53 16.71 -4.39
CA LYS A 457 -30.27 17.42 -4.12
C LYS A 457 -29.41 17.60 -5.38
N ILE A 458 -29.43 16.64 -6.31
CA ILE A 458 -28.77 16.80 -7.63
C ILE A 458 -29.42 17.93 -8.44
N MET A 459 -30.75 18.06 -8.41
CA MET A 459 -31.45 19.17 -9.06
C MET A 459 -31.13 20.52 -8.39
N GLU A 460 -31.05 20.56 -7.06
CA GLU A 460 -30.62 21.75 -6.30
C GLU A 460 -29.21 22.18 -6.68
N LEU A 461 -28.26 21.23 -6.76
CA LEU A 461 -26.89 21.47 -7.23
C LEU A 461 -26.88 22.09 -8.64
N ALA A 462 -27.71 21.57 -9.55
CA ALA A 462 -27.83 22.11 -10.90
C ALA A 462 -28.38 23.54 -10.94
N GLU A 463 -29.19 23.95 -9.96
CA GLU A 463 -29.67 25.33 -9.83
C GLU A 463 -28.62 26.26 -9.19
N LEU A 464 -27.81 25.76 -8.25
CA LEU A 464 -26.76 26.54 -7.58
C LEU A 464 -25.67 27.02 -8.54
N ARG A 465 -25.34 26.25 -9.58
CA ARG A 465 -24.33 26.68 -10.57
C ARG A 465 -24.80 27.81 -11.47
N ASN A 466 -26.10 27.89 -11.78
CA ASN A 466 -26.61 28.90 -12.74
C ASN A 466 -26.20 30.33 -12.31
N PRO A 467 -26.28 30.72 -11.01
CA PRO A 467 -25.73 31.99 -10.54
C PRO A 467 -24.22 31.96 -10.22
N ALA A 468 -23.58 30.81 -9.97
CA ALA A 468 -22.14 30.74 -9.66
C ALA A 468 -21.25 30.85 -10.92
N SER A 469 -21.70 30.33 -12.07
CA SER A 469 -20.95 30.36 -13.34
C SER A 469 -21.21 31.61 -14.20
N HIS A 470 -22.30 32.34 -13.92
CA HIS A 470 -22.61 33.61 -14.56
C HIS A 470 -22.37 34.75 -13.57
N ALA A 471 -22.00 35.95 -14.05
CA ALA A 471 -21.69 37.11 -13.21
C ALA A 471 -22.91 37.59 -12.39
N SER A 472 -23.31 36.82 -11.38
CA SER A 472 -24.47 37.06 -10.54
C SER A 472 -24.06 37.76 -9.26
N GLN A 473 -24.96 38.59 -8.74
CA GLN A 473 -24.79 39.26 -7.46
C GLN A 473 -25.07 38.33 -6.25
N ARG A 474 -25.47 37.06 -6.48
CA ARG A 474 -25.74 36.11 -5.40
C ARG A 474 -24.44 35.72 -4.71
N LYS A 475 -24.39 35.91 -3.39
CA LYS A 475 -23.30 35.46 -2.54
C LYS A 475 -23.67 34.11 -1.94
N PHE A 476 -22.97 33.06 -2.35
CA PHE A 476 -23.12 31.72 -1.77
C PHE A 476 -22.43 31.66 -0.41
N LYS A 477 -23.01 30.88 0.52
CA LYS A 477 -22.41 30.63 1.83
C LYS A 477 -21.51 29.39 1.79
N LYS A 478 -20.60 29.28 2.78
CA LYS A 478 -19.71 28.12 2.95
C LYS A 478 -20.53 26.82 3.04
N GLU A 479 -21.63 26.84 3.77
CA GLU A 479 -22.51 25.67 3.97
C GLU A 479 -23.16 25.19 2.66
N GLU A 480 -23.49 26.11 1.74
CA GLU A 480 -24.08 25.76 0.44
C GLU A 480 -23.06 25.01 -0.43
N ALA A 481 -21.79 25.44 -0.43
CA ALA A 481 -20.73 24.76 -1.18
C ALA A 481 -20.34 23.40 -0.57
N LEU A 482 -20.32 23.29 0.77
CA LEU A 482 -20.09 22.01 1.44
C LEU A 482 -21.22 21.01 1.12
N THR A 483 -22.48 21.44 1.20
CA THR A 483 -23.65 20.60 0.83
C THR A 483 -23.58 20.15 -0.64
N ALA A 484 -23.15 21.04 -1.55
CA ALA A 484 -22.92 20.70 -2.95
C ALA A 484 -21.85 19.61 -3.11
N SER A 485 -20.75 19.73 -2.37
CA SER A 485 -19.65 18.76 -2.40
C SER A 485 -20.06 17.41 -1.84
N GLU A 486 -20.78 17.38 -0.72
CA GLU A 486 -21.33 16.17 -0.10
C GLU A 486 -22.25 15.45 -1.07
N THR A 487 -23.13 16.18 -1.75
CA THR A 487 -24.06 15.63 -2.75
C THR A 487 -23.30 14.97 -3.91
N ALA A 488 -22.26 15.66 -4.41
CA ALA A 488 -21.46 15.16 -5.53
C ALA A 488 -20.61 13.95 -5.15
N MET A 489 -19.97 13.97 -3.97
CA MET A 489 -19.20 12.86 -3.42
C MET A 489 -20.10 11.65 -3.11
N HIS A 490 -21.28 11.86 -2.54
CA HIS A 490 -22.24 10.77 -2.30
C HIS A 490 -22.65 10.09 -3.61
N CYS A 491 -22.94 10.87 -4.65
CA CYS A 491 -23.22 10.34 -5.99
C CYS A 491 -22.04 9.52 -6.55
N ALA A 492 -20.81 10.02 -6.40
CA ALA A 492 -19.60 9.30 -6.80
C ALA A 492 -19.43 7.98 -6.03
N LYS A 493 -19.72 7.98 -4.72
CA LYS A 493 -19.62 6.78 -3.87
C LYS A 493 -20.58 5.69 -4.31
N VAL A 494 -21.83 6.05 -4.55
CA VAL A 494 -22.86 5.11 -5.00
C VAL A 494 -22.50 4.54 -6.37
N LEU A 495 -22.13 5.40 -7.32
CA LEU A 495 -21.79 4.97 -8.68
C LEU A 495 -20.46 4.24 -8.79
N SER A 496 -19.53 4.43 -7.83
CA SER A 496 -18.27 3.67 -7.76
C SER A 496 -18.50 2.16 -7.67
N ASN A 497 -19.63 1.71 -7.14
CA ASN A 497 -19.97 0.29 -7.04
C ASN A 497 -20.46 -0.31 -8.36
N TRP A 498 -20.67 0.52 -9.40
CA TRP A 498 -21.22 0.12 -10.71
C TRP A 498 -20.19 0.17 -11.84
N VAL A 499 -18.96 0.56 -11.54
CA VAL A 499 -17.85 0.61 -12.50
C VAL A 499 -17.25 -0.77 -12.66
#